data_AF-A0A507EZI5-F1
#
_entry.id   AF-A0A507EZI5-F1
#
_cell.length_a   1.000
_cell.length_b   1.000
_cell.length_c   1.000
_cell.angle_alpha   90.00
_cell.angle_beta   90.00
_cell.angle_gamma   90.00
#
_symmetry.space_group_name_H-M   'P 1'
#
loop_
_entity.id
_entity.type
_entity.pdbx_description
1 polymer ?
#
loop_
_entity_poly.entity_id
_entity_poly.type
_entity_poly.pdbx_seq_one_letter_code
_entity_poly.pdbx_strand_id
1 'polypeptide(L)'
;MNSTNGPRRAFEHRIQLYRTPPSCLILAHNRSSRRLVVSITNDSHHLSATEIIAHSYTAVQSLFRTAKVSPDRLIYIAVDLIFKHTSPPPFGGRSKSRAGYFAYNGTTVQSLLEYILSASLKLYWSCRGRDAVDFVVESLNEALSLHLDQDRDFLNESMLRGMKRAGHIHGLRSTMIPSGLEHVDEAPARERQCVTFTPIRRPDMIQPQPRGETRQNGRISMRKKR
;
A
#
# COMPACT_ATOMS: atom_id res chain seq x y z
N MET A 1 23.01 -49.86 0.87
CA MET A 1 22.33 -48.57 0.56
C MET A 1 22.62 -47.62 1.71
N ASN A 2 23.70 -46.83 1.62
CA ASN A 2 24.11 -45.91 2.69
C ASN A 2 23.65 -44.49 2.34
N SER A 3 22.63 -44.00 3.03
CA SER A 3 22.14 -42.62 2.89
C SER A 3 22.96 -41.71 3.81
N THR A 4 23.71 -40.79 3.20
CA THR A 4 24.56 -39.80 3.85
C THR A 4 23.70 -38.71 4.51
N ASN A 5 23.71 -38.67 5.85
CA ASN A 5 23.24 -37.52 6.62
C ASN A 5 24.21 -36.35 6.44
N GLY A 6 23.86 -35.41 5.56
CA GLY A 6 24.54 -34.12 5.45
C GLY A 6 24.28 -33.25 6.70
N PRO A 7 25.25 -32.42 7.13
CA PRO A 7 25.10 -31.64 8.35
C PRO A 7 24.07 -30.52 8.14
N ARG A 8 22.99 -30.56 8.95
CA ARG A 8 22.08 -29.42 9.12
C ARG A 8 22.89 -28.24 9.68
N ARG A 9 23.18 -27.24 8.83
CA ARG A 9 23.72 -25.96 9.28
C ARG A 9 22.68 -25.26 10.14
N ALA A 10 22.79 -25.41 11.45
CA ALA A 10 22.17 -24.51 12.40
C ALA A 10 22.84 -23.13 12.20
N PHE A 11 22.10 -22.17 11.66
CA PHE A 11 22.47 -20.76 11.74
C PHE A 11 22.34 -20.33 13.20
N GLU A 12 23.37 -20.63 14.00
CA GLU A 12 23.57 -20.00 15.30
C GLU A 12 23.92 -18.53 15.03
N HIS A 13 22.90 -17.66 15.09
CA HIS A 13 23.11 -16.22 15.30
C HIS A 13 23.75 -16.06 16.68
N ARG A 14 25.07 -16.21 16.73
CA ARG A 14 25.90 -15.88 17.90
C ARG A 14 25.68 -14.40 18.16
N ILE A 15 24.97 -14.06 19.23
CA ILE A 15 24.80 -12.69 19.68
C ILE A 15 26.19 -12.21 20.12
N GLN A 16 26.91 -11.55 19.22
CA GLN A 16 28.16 -10.89 19.55
C GLN A 16 27.82 -9.59 20.30
N LEU A 17 28.14 -9.56 21.59
CA LEU A 17 28.03 -8.34 22.40
C LEU A 17 29.20 -7.41 22.03
N TYR A 18 28.93 -6.41 21.20
CA TYR A 18 29.93 -5.44 20.77
C TYR A 18 30.27 -4.46 21.90
N ARG A 19 31.57 -4.31 22.21
CA ARG A 19 32.08 -3.40 23.27
C ARG A 19 32.05 -1.93 22.88
N THR A 20 32.13 -1.60 21.60
CA THR A 20 32.06 -0.22 21.10
C THR A 20 30.60 0.21 20.94
N PRO A 21 30.19 1.43 21.31
CA PRO A 21 28.83 1.91 21.04
C PRO A 21 28.55 1.94 19.52
N PRO A 22 27.31 1.71 19.07
CA PRO A 22 26.99 1.76 17.64
C PRO A 22 27.20 3.19 17.14
N SER A 23 27.68 3.32 15.91
CA SER A 23 27.63 4.61 15.21
C SER A 23 26.19 5.14 15.23
N CYS A 24 26.00 6.42 15.47
CA CYS A 24 24.66 6.99 15.53
C CYS A 24 24.11 7.09 14.10
N LEU A 25 23.27 6.12 13.71
CA LEU A 25 22.57 6.15 12.43
C LEU A 25 21.28 6.94 12.53
N ILE A 26 21.07 7.83 11.57
CA ILE A 26 19.90 8.68 11.45
C ILE A 26 19.41 8.68 10.00
N LEU A 27 18.10 8.71 9.80
CA LEU A 27 17.53 8.93 8.47
C LEU A 27 17.53 10.42 8.18
N ALA A 28 17.98 10.79 6.99
CA ALA A 28 17.98 12.16 6.51
C ALA A 28 17.29 12.25 5.15
N HIS A 29 16.49 13.30 4.95
CA HIS A 29 15.90 13.60 3.65
C HIS A 29 16.90 14.42 2.83
N ASN A 30 17.48 13.80 1.80
CA ASN A 30 18.29 14.48 0.81
C ASN A 30 17.36 15.17 -0.21
N ARG A 31 17.20 16.48 -0.09
CA ARG A 31 16.31 17.29 -0.94
C ARG A 31 16.75 17.33 -2.40
N SER A 32 18.06 17.23 -2.66
CA SER A 32 18.61 17.28 -4.03
C SER A 32 18.27 16.02 -4.80
N SER A 33 18.38 14.85 -4.17
CA SER A 33 18.00 13.57 -4.78
C SER A 33 16.54 13.19 -4.57
N ARG A 34 15.80 13.93 -3.74
CA ARG A 34 14.43 13.60 -3.28
C ARG A 34 14.34 12.17 -2.75
N ARG A 35 15.30 11.79 -1.92
CA ARG A 35 15.39 10.46 -1.31
C ARG A 35 15.73 10.55 0.16
N LEU A 36 15.26 9.57 0.92
CA LEU A 36 15.80 9.26 2.23
C LEU A 36 17.13 8.55 2.08
N VAL A 37 18.10 8.95 2.91
CA VAL A 37 19.41 8.33 3.02
C VAL A 37 19.71 8.03 4.48
N VAL A 38 20.46 6.96 4.73
CA VAL A 38 21.00 6.66 6.07
C VAL A 38 22.32 7.41 6.23
N SER A 39 22.37 8.28 7.23
CA SER A 39 23.55 9.07 7.55
C SER A 39 24.13 8.63 8.90
N ILE A 40 25.45 8.71 9.04
CA ILE A 40 26.12 8.58 10.33
C ILE A 40 26.30 9.99 10.88
N THR A 41 25.79 10.28 12.06
CA THR A 41 26.15 11.52 12.75
C THR A 41 27.45 11.33 13.54
N ASN A 42 28.38 12.26 13.33
CA ASN A 42 29.64 12.36 14.04
C ASN A 42 29.57 13.45 15.14
N ASP A 43 28.38 13.98 15.42
CA ASP A 43 28.23 15.04 16.41
C ASP A 43 28.72 14.56 17.78
N SER A 44 29.56 15.39 18.40
CA SER A 44 30.12 15.15 19.75
C SER A 44 29.04 15.11 20.84
N HIS A 45 27.82 15.53 20.51
CA HIS A 45 26.63 15.36 21.33
C HIS A 45 25.95 14.04 20.95
N HIS A 46 26.05 13.05 21.84
CA HIS A 46 25.35 11.78 21.69
C HIS A 46 23.83 12.00 21.69
N LEU A 47 23.20 11.89 20.52
CA LEU A 47 21.75 11.86 20.41
C LEU A 47 21.19 10.63 21.16
N SER A 48 20.14 10.84 21.93
CA SER A 48 19.37 9.77 22.54
C SER A 48 18.62 8.96 21.49
N ALA A 49 18.26 7.72 21.82
CA ALA A 49 17.46 6.85 20.96
C ALA A 49 16.15 7.53 20.51
N THR A 50 15.50 8.26 21.42
CA THR A 50 14.26 8.98 21.15
C THR A 50 14.47 10.12 20.16
N GLU A 51 15.55 10.89 20.29
CA GLU A 51 15.89 11.96 19.34
C GLU A 51 16.20 11.41 17.95
N ILE A 52 16.95 10.30 17.85
CA ILE A 52 17.24 9.65 16.57
C ILE A 52 15.95 9.22 15.87
N ILE A 53 15.02 8.61 16.60
CA ILE A 53 13.71 8.20 16.07
C ILE A 53 12.91 9.42 15.63
N ALA A 54 12.84 10.48 16.45
CA ALA A 54 12.12 11.71 16.14
C ALA A 54 12.68 12.40 14.88
N HIS A 55 14.00 12.54 14.77
CA HIS A 55 14.64 13.10 13.57
C HIS A 55 14.36 12.26 12.33
N SER A 56 14.48 10.93 12.46
CA SER A 56 14.19 10.00 11.37
C SER A 56 12.72 10.12 10.92
N TYR A 57 11.79 10.23 11.87
CA TYR A 57 10.38 10.44 11.61
C TYR A 57 10.14 11.74 10.83
N THR A 58 10.74 12.85 11.27
CA THR A 58 10.65 14.15 10.58
C THR A 58 11.24 14.09 9.18
N ALA A 59 12.33 13.36 8.98
CA ALA A 59 12.92 13.17 7.65
C ALA A 59 11.96 12.44 6.70
N VAL A 60 11.31 11.36 7.15
CA VAL A 60 10.32 10.62 6.35
C VAL A 60 9.13 11.52 6.00
N GLN A 61 8.58 12.23 6.99
CA GLN A 61 7.49 13.19 6.77
C GLN A 61 7.90 14.29 5.78
N SER A 62 9.13 14.81 5.90
CA SER A 62 9.65 15.81 4.97
C SER A 62 9.77 15.29 3.54
N LEU A 63 10.17 14.02 3.35
CA LEU A 63 10.20 13.39 2.03
C LEU A 63 8.79 13.25 1.47
N PHE A 64 7.87 12.67 2.23
CA PHE A 64 6.52 12.37 1.74
C PHE A 64 5.67 13.61 1.47
N ARG A 65 5.94 14.73 2.16
CA ARG A 65 5.35 16.04 1.86
C ARG A 65 5.79 16.63 0.51
N THR A 66 6.74 16.02 -0.20
CA THR A 66 7.10 16.46 -1.56
C THR A 66 6.11 15.98 -2.62
N ALA A 67 5.27 14.99 -2.31
CA ALA A 67 4.17 14.53 -3.15
C ALA A 67 2.89 15.33 -2.86
N LYS A 68 1.95 15.34 -3.81
CA LYS A 68 0.64 16.00 -3.68
C LYS A 68 -0.38 15.20 -2.88
N VAL A 69 -0.09 13.95 -2.55
CA VAL A 69 -0.95 13.09 -1.73
C VAL A 69 -0.65 13.23 -0.24
N SER A 70 -1.56 12.75 0.60
CA SER A 70 -1.32 12.64 2.03
C SER A 70 -0.09 11.76 2.32
N PRO A 71 0.83 12.18 3.21
CA PRO A 71 1.93 11.33 3.67
C PRO A 71 1.46 9.98 4.20
N ASP A 72 0.26 9.92 4.78
CA ASP A 72 -0.31 8.69 5.34
C ASP A 72 -0.57 7.64 4.25
N ARG A 73 -0.95 8.07 3.03
CA ARG A 73 -1.13 7.17 1.88
C ARG A 73 0.20 6.50 1.52
N LEU A 74 1.28 7.28 1.47
CA LEU A 74 2.62 6.77 1.17
C LEU A 74 3.13 5.85 2.28
N ILE A 75 2.80 6.13 3.55
CA ILE A 75 3.13 5.23 4.67
C ILE A 75 2.43 3.88 4.50
N TYR A 76 1.14 3.85 4.14
CA TYR A 76 0.46 2.58 3.90
C TYR A 76 1.02 1.82 2.69
N ILE A 77 1.37 2.50 1.61
CA ILE A 77 2.05 1.85 0.47
C ILE A 77 3.38 1.25 0.93
N ALA A 78 4.20 1.99 1.69
CA ALA A 78 5.44 1.48 2.25
C ALA A 78 5.21 0.28 3.17
N VAL A 79 4.13 0.27 3.96
CA VAL A 79 3.77 -0.86 4.82
C VAL A 79 3.48 -2.11 4.00
N ASP A 80 2.82 -2.01 2.83
CA ASP A 80 2.63 -3.17 1.95
C ASP A 80 3.97 -3.76 1.47
N LEU A 81 4.99 -2.91 1.27
CA LEU A 81 6.34 -3.32 0.91
C LEU A 81 7.09 -3.94 2.10
N ILE A 82 7.00 -3.33 3.28
CA ILE A 82 7.78 -3.69 4.47
C ILE A 82 7.21 -4.94 5.15
N PHE A 83 5.89 -5.08 5.25
CA PHE A 83 5.22 -6.14 6.03
C PHE A 83 4.92 -7.40 5.19
N LYS A 84 5.96 -7.94 4.53
CA LYS A 84 5.88 -9.19 3.76
C LYS A 84 6.55 -10.33 4.55
N HIS A 85 6.08 -11.56 4.34
CA HIS A 85 6.70 -12.75 4.95
C HIS A 85 8.18 -12.92 4.54
N THR A 86 8.57 -12.41 3.37
CA THR A 86 9.94 -12.41 2.84
C THR A 86 10.80 -11.26 3.35
N SER A 87 10.24 -10.29 4.07
CA SER A 87 11.00 -9.15 4.58
C SER A 87 12.00 -9.56 5.65
N PRO A 88 13.08 -8.80 5.84
CA PRO A 88 14.00 -9.06 6.94
C PRO A 88 13.31 -8.90 8.31
N PRO A 89 13.80 -9.56 9.36
CA PRO A 89 13.41 -9.25 10.73
C PRO A 89 13.64 -7.75 11.04
N PRO A 90 12.80 -7.11 11.87
CA PRO A 90 11.65 -7.68 12.57
C PRO A 90 10.35 -7.69 11.73
N PHE A 91 10.37 -7.27 10.47
CA PHE A 91 9.14 -7.00 9.71
C PHE A 91 8.55 -8.24 9.02
N GLY A 92 9.41 -9.16 8.60
CA GLY A 92 8.99 -10.44 8.04
C GLY A 92 8.87 -11.54 9.10
N GLY A 93 8.39 -12.71 8.68
CA GLY A 93 8.17 -13.83 9.59
C GLY A 93 8.12 -15.16 8.85
N ARG A 94 8.42 -16.26 9.59
CA ARG A 94 8.62 -17.60 9.01
C ARG A 94 7.38 -18.19 8.32
N SER A 95 6.19 -17.63 8.57
CA SER A 95 4.95 -18.10 7.96
C SER A 95 4.15 -16.93 7.41
N LYS A 96 3.42 -17.17 6.31
CA LYS A 96 2.41 -16.25 5.77
C LYS A 96 1.33 -15.88 6.81
N SER A 97 1.08 -16.76 7.79
CA SER A 97 0.15 -16.52 8.91
C SER A 97 0.75 -15.74 10.08
N ARG A 98 2.08 -15.53 10.08
CA ARG A 98 2.81 -14.88 11.18
C ARG A 98 3.89 -13.94 10.64
N ALA A 99 3.49 -12.93 9.88
CA ALA A 99 4.44 -11.92 9.45
C ALA A 99 4.82 -11.02 10.66
N GLY A 100 6.08 -10.57 10.70
CA GLY A 100 6.80 -10.14 11.91
C GLY A 100 6.31 -8.86 12.61
N TYR A 101 5.26 -8.24 12.10
CA TYR A 101 4.63 -7.05 12.66
C TYR A 101 3.63 -7.31 13.80
N PHE A 102 3.58 -8.53 14.37
CA PHE A 102 2.69 -8.85 15.51
C PHE A 102 2.88 -7.96 16.74
N ALA A 103 4.06 -7.38 16.91
CA ALA A 103 4.34 -6.51 18.04
C ALA A 103 3.72 -5.11 17.90
N TYR A 104 3.23 -4.75 16.70
CA TYR A 104 2.51 -3.50 16.50
C TYR A 104 1.04 -3.66 16.88
N ASN A 105 0.57 -2.82 17.81
CA ASN A 105 -0.81 -2.76 18.29
C ASN A 105 -1.38 -1.33 18.25
N GLY A 106 -0.71 -0.41 17.56
CA GLY A 106 -1.17 0.97 17.40
C GLY A 106 -2.38 1.07 16.47
N THR A 107 -3.09 2.19 16.56
CA THR A 107 -4.31 2.46 15.79
C THR A 107 -4.16 3.64 14.82
N THR A 108 -2.98 4.27 14.78
CA THR A 108 -2.73 5.49 14.00
C THR A 108 -1.56 5.31 13.05
N VAL A 109 -1.59 6.02 11.91
CA VAL A 109 -0.49 5.95 10.91
C VAL A 109 0.83 6.49 11.47
N GLN A 110 0.75 7.48 12.37
CA GLN A 110 1.90 8.07 13.04
C GLN A 110 2.61 7.04 13.94
N SER A 111 1.84 6.35 14.79
CA SER A 111 2.39 5.29 15.65
C SER A 111 2.92 4.10 14.84
N LEU A 112 2.32 3.81 13.68
CA LEU A 112 2.82 2.80 12.74
C LEU A 112 4.20 3.17 12.17
N LEU A 113 4.37 4.40 11.70
CA LEU A 113 5.67 4.87 11.20
C LEU A 113 6.72 4.89 12.33
N GLU A 114 6.34 5.36 13.52
CA GLU A 114 7.22 5.34 14.69
C GLU A 114 7.64 3.91 15.06
N TYR A 115 6.72 2.95 15.02
CA TYR A 115 7.03 1.54 15.23
C TYR A 115 8.03 1.02 14.20
N ILE A 116 7.84 1.30 12.91
CA ILE A 116 8.73 0.83 11.83
C ILE A 116 10.16 1.36 12.05
N LEU A 117 10.29 2.66 12.33
CA LEU A 117 11.58 3.30 12.58
C LEU A 117 12.22 2.77 13.87
N SER A 118 11.44 2.70 14.96
CA SER A 118 11.91 2.18 16.24
C SER A 118 12.37 0.73 16.14
N ALA A 119 11.63 -0.12 15.45
CA ALA A 119 11.93 -1.54 15.34
C ALA A 119 13.21 -1.80 14.52
N SER A 120 13.38 -1.10 13.40
CA SER A 120 14.61 -1.20 12.60
C SER A 120 15.84 -0.66 13.34
N LEU A 121 15.74 0.50 13.99
CA LEU A 121 16.83 1.09 14.75
C LEU A 121 17.19 0.28 16.01
N LYS A 122 16.20 -0.25 16.73
CA LYS A 122 16.44 -1.17 17.86
C LYS A 122 17.21 -2.41 17.43
N LEU A 123 16.87 -2.99 16.28
CA LEU A 123 17.61 -4.13 15.74
C LEU A 123 19.05 -3.75 15.38
N TYR A 124 19.25 -2.58 14.77
CA TYR A 124 20.58 -2.05 14.50
C TYR A 124 21.41 -1.88 15.79
N TRP A 125 20.85 -1.27 16.84
CA TRP A 125 21.56 -1.08 18.10
C TRP A 125 21.89 -2.41 18.79
N SER A 126 21.00 -3.39 18.70
CA SER A 126 21.14 -4.70 19.35
C SER A 126 22.10 -5.64 18.62
N CYS A 127 22.07 -5.67 17.28
CA CYS A 127 22.76 -6.67 16.47
C CYS A 127 23.87 -6.10 15.60
N ARG A 128 24.01 -4.77 15.50
CA ARG A 128 24.96 -4.04 14.62
C ARG A 128 24.82 -4.28 13.13
N GLY A 129 23.75 -4.94 12.71
CA GLY A 129 23.37 -5.08 11.30
C GLY A 129 22.53 -3.89 10.84
N ARG A 130 22.84 -3.34 9.66
CA ARG A 130 22.11 -2.21 9.08
C ARG A 130 20.94 -2.64 8.18
N ASP A 131 20.88 -3.91 7.83
CA ASP A 131 19.99 -4.45 6.81
C ASP A 131 18.52 -4.05 7.02
N ALA A 132 18.03 -4.07 8.26
CA ALA A 132 16.66 -3.68 8.56
C ALA A 132 16.40 -2.18 8.38
N VAL A 133 17.38 -1.33 8.70
CA VAL A 133 17.30 0.12 8.51
C VAL A 133 17.37 0.44 7.02
N ASP A 134 18.34 -0.11 6.30
CA ASP A 134 18.52 0.09 4.87
C ASP A 134 17.28 -0.40 4.09
N PHE A 135 16.73 -1.57 4.45
CA PHE A 135 15.47 -2.08 3.87
C PHE A 135 14.27 -1.15 4.08
N VAL A 136 14.13 -0.55 5.27
CA VAL A 136 13.06 0.42 5.55
C VAL A 136 13.25 1.68 4.71
N VAL A 137 14.47 2.20 4.62
CA VAL A 137 14.79 3.37 3.80
C VAL A 137 14.50 3.11 2.32
N GLU A 138 14.90 1.95 1.80
CA GLU A 138 14.60 1.52 0.43
C GLU A 138 13.09 1.43 0.21
N SER A 139 12.35 0.78 1.11
CA SER A 139 10.90 0.63 0.98
C SER A 139 10.15 1.97 1.03
N LEU A 140 10.60 2.92 1.85
CA LEU A 140 10.01 4.27 1.92
C LEU A 140 10.29 5.07 0.64
N ASN A 141 11.51 4.99 0.12
CA ASN A 141 11.85 5.60 -1.17
C ASN A 141 11.06 4.98 -2.32
N GLU A 142 10.92 3.65 -2.31
CA GLU A 142 10.17 2.90 -3.32
C GLU A 142 8.68 3.26 -3.29
N ALA A 143 8.09 3.43 -2.10
CA ALA A 143 6.70 3.87 -1.99
C ALA A 143 6.46 5.25 -2.65
N LEU A 144 7.41 6.18 -2.51
CA LEU A 144 7.36 7.45 -3.23
C LEU A 144 7.56 7.24 -4.73
N SER A 145 8.53 6.43 -5.15
CA SER A 145 8.78 6.15 -6.57
C SER A 145 7.55 5.57 -7.26
N LEU A 146 6.92 4.55 -6.67
CA LEU A 146 5.69 3.95 -7.18
C LEU A 146 4.56 4.99 -7.30
N HIS A 147 4.45 5.91 -6.34
CA HIS A 147 3.48 7.00 -6.44
C HIS A 147 3.78 7.92 -7.63
N LEU A 148 5.05 8.26 -7.84
CA LEU A 148 5.47 9.08 -8.98
C LEU A 148 5.26 8.39 -10.35
N ASP A 149 5.18 7.06 -10.39
CA ASP A 149 4.84 6.28 -11.59
C ASP A 149 3.35 6.32 -11.97
N GLN A 150 2.48 6.77 -11.05
CA GLN A 150 1.07 7.11 -11.30
C GLN A 150 0.14 5.96 -11.74
N ASP A 151 0.48 4.71 -11.45
CA ASP A 151 -0.46 3.58 -11.60
C ASP A 151 -1.51 3.59 -10.47
N ARG A 152 -2.61 4.30 -10.71
CA ARG A 152 -3.68 4.52 -9.71
C ARG A 152 -4.23 3.22 -9.13
N ASP A 153 -4.48 2.21 -9.96
CA ASP A 153 -5.13 0.97 -9.51
C ASP A 153 -4.17 0.17 -8.64
N PHE A 154 -2.91 0.04 -9.09
CA PHE A 154 -1.86 -0.57 -8.30
C PHE A 154 -1.62 0.16 -6.97
N LEU A 155 -1.60 1.49 -6.97
CA LEU A 155 -1.38 2.31 -5.77
C LEU A 155 -2.53 2.18 -4.78
N ASN A 156 -3.77 2.17 -5.26
CA ASN A 156 -4.94 1.95 -4.41
C ASN A 156 -4.93 0.56 -3.78
N GLU A 157 -4.62 -0.47 -4.58
CA GLU A 157 -4.52 -1.82 -4.07
C GLU A 157 -3.39 -1.95 -3.03
N SER A 158 -2.22 -1.39 -3.32
CA SER A 158 -1.06 -1.41 -2.43
C SER A 158 -1.35 -0.70 -1.11
N MET A 159 -1.96 0.49 -1.16
CA MET A 159 -2.40 1.21 0.04
C MET A 159 -3.39 0.37 0.87
N LEU A 160 -4.42 -0.21 0.25
CA LEU A 160 -5.41 -1.04 0.96
C LEU A 160 -4.79 -2.30 1.57
N ARG A 161 -3.87 -2.97 0.87
CA ARG A 161 -3.11 -4.09 1.44
C ARG A 161 -2.25 -3.64 2.62
N GLY A 162 -1.63 -2.47 2.53
CA GLY A 162 -0.87 -1.84 3.61
C GLY A 162 -1.73 -1.60 4.86
N MET A 163 -2.90 -0.99 4.70
CA MET A 163 -3.87 -0.79 5.79
C MET A 163 -4.28 -2.11 6.43
N LYS A 164 -4.52 -3.16 5.63
CA LYS A 164 -4.86 -4.49 6.13
C LYS A 164 -3.72 -5.12 6.91
N ARG A 165 -2.48 -5.01 6.41
CA ARG A 165 -1.28 -5.53 7.09
C ARG A 165 -1.02 -4.81 8.41
N ALA A 166 -1.29 -3.50 8.47
CA ALA A 166 -1.23 -2.72 9.69
C ALA A 166 -2.34 -3.07 10.71
N GLY A 167 -3.33 -3.88 10.32
CA GLY A 167 -4.48 -4.20 11.17
C GLY A 167 -5.50 -3.06 11.31
N HIS A 168 -5.36 -1.99 10.51
CA HIS A 168 -6.28 -0.84 10.57
C HIS A 168 -7.60 -1.12 9.81
N ILE A 169 -7.66 -2.17 8.99
CA ILE A 169 -8.88 -2.68 8.35
C ILE A 169 -8.93 -4.22 8.39
N HIS A 170 -10.13 -4.78 8.47
CA HIS A 170 -10.35 -6.23 8.66
C HIS A 170 -10.48 -7.03 7.34
N GLY A 171 -10.52 -6.38 6.18
CA GLY A 171 -10.68 -7.05 4.88
C GLY A 171 -10.53 -6.12 3.69
N LEU A 172 -10.45 -6.69 2.47
CA LEU A 172 -10.33 -5.95 1.19
C LEU A 172 -11.66 -5.86 0.42
N ARG A 173 -12.66 -6.69 0.77
CA ARG A 173 -13.80 -6.99 -0.13
C ARG A 173 -14.86 -5.89 -0.25
N SER A 174 -14.73 -4.77 0.45
CA SER A 174 -15.66 -3.63 0.30
C SER A 174 -15.06 -2.32 0.83
N THR A 175 -13.74 -2.19 0.85
CA THR A 175 -13.09 -1.08 1.51
C THR A 175 -13.09 0.12 0.58
N MET A 176 -14.07 1.00 0.76
CA MET A 176 -14.04 2.35 0.20
C MET A 176 -12.74 3.01 0.65
N ILE A 177 -12.03 3.66 -0.28
CA ILE A 177 -10.84 4.43 0.05
C ILE A 177 -11.27 5.57 0.98
N PRO A 178 -10.72 5.69 2.19
CA PRO A 178 -11.09 6.78 3.09
C PRO A 178 -10.79 8.14 2.45
N SER A 179 -11.68 9.10 2.68
CA SER A 179 -11.47 10.51 2.33
C SER A 179 -10.14 11.00 2.91
N GLY A 180 -9.32 11.65 2.08
CA GLY A 180 -7.97 12.10 2.47
C GLY A 180 -6.85 11.10 2.19
N LEU A 181 -7.17 9.85 1.83
CA LEU A 181 -6.21 8.86 1.32
C LEU A 181 -6.37 8.60 -0.18
N GLU A 182 -7.16 9.42 -0.86
CA GLU A 182 -7.41 9.31 -2.29
C GLU A 182 -6.13 9.55 -3.12
N HIS A 183 -6.08 8.91 -4.29
CA HIS A 183 -5.01 9.17 -5.25
C HIS A 183 -5.16 10.58 -5.82
N VAL A 184 -4.06 11.31 -5.91
CA VAL A 184 -3.98 12.62 -6.56
C VAL A 184 -2.85 12.56 -7.57
N ASP A 185 -3.15 12.98 -8.80
CA ASP A 185 -2.16 12.94 -9.87
C ASP A 185 -1.08 14.03 -9.67
N GLU A 186 0.17 13.67 -9.94
CA GLU A 186 1.32 14.59 -9.78
C GLU A 186 1.42 15.60 -10.93
N ALA A 187 1.08 15.17 -12.15
CA ALA A 187 0.97 16.06 -13.30
C ALA A 187 -0.42 16.75 -13.33
N PRO A 188 -0.53 17.98 -13.83
CA PRO A 188 -1.84 18.50 -14.22
C PRO A 188 -2.44 17.52 -15.22
N ALA A 189 -3.74 17.25 -15.10
CA ALA A 189 -4.45 16.32 -15.97
C ALA A 189 -4.21 16.72 -17.44
N ARG A 190 -3.25 16.06 -18.10
CA ARG A 190 -3.25 16.00 -19.56
C ARG A 190 -4.60 15.42 -19.90
N GLU A 191 -5.34 16.07 -20.79
CA GLU A 191 -6.64 15.59 -21.27
C GLU A 191 -6.56 14.09 -21.48
N ARG A 192 -7.12 13.34 -20.52
CA ARG A 192 -7.15 11.89 -20.61
C ARG A 192 -7.95 11.64 -21.88
N GLN A 193 -7.33 11.01 -22.88
CA GLN A 193 -8.04 10.59 -24.08
C GLN A 193 -9.10 9.58 -23.66
N CYS A 194 -10.30 10.08 -23.37
CA CYS A 194 -11.45 9.27 -23.06
C CYS A 194 -11.92 8.65 -24.37
N VAL A 195 -12.01 7.32 -24.41
CA VAL A 195 -12.73 6.66 -25.50
C VAL A 195 -14.21 6.84 -25.23
N THR A 196 -14.90 7.59 -26.09
CA THR A 196 -16.36 7.72 -26.02
C THR A 196 -16.98 6.43 -26.56
N PHE A 197 -17.55 5.62 -25.68
CA PHE A 197 -18.35 4.47 -26.13
C PHE A 197 -19.68 4.98 -26.68
N THR A 198 -20.00 4.63 -27.92
CA THR A 198 -21.33 4.88 -28.48
C THR A 198 -22.28 3.82 -27.93
N PRO A 199 -23.33 4.17 -27.16
CA PRO A 199 -24.27 3.18 -26.68
C PRO A 199 -24.99 2.54 -27.87
N ILE A 200 -24.94 1.21 -27.95
CA ILE A 200 -25.71 0.42 -28.90
C ILE A 200 -27.18 0.70 -28.60
N ARG A 201 -27.85 1.49 -29.45
CA ARG A 201 -29.31 1.58 -29.44
C ARG A 201 -29.82 0.19 -29.78
N ARG A 202 -30.47 -0.47 -28.82
CA ARG A 202 -31.28 -1.65 -29.14
C ARG A 202 -32.29 -1.18 -30.20
N PRO A 203 -32.38 -1.83 -31.37
CA PRO A 203 -33.44 -1.50 -32.31
C PRO A 203 -34.76 -1.70 -31.57
N ASP A 204 -35.57 -0.65 -31.58
CA ASP A 204 -36.86 -0.61 -30.91
C ASP A 204 -37.62 -1.89 -31.21
N MET A 205 -38.02 -2.58 -30.14
CA MET A 205 -38.97 -3.68 -30.24
C MET A 205 -40.18 -3.16 -31.01
N ILE A 206 -40.37 -3.74 -32.19
CA ILE A 206 -41.55 -3.59 -33.04
C ILE A 206 -42.78 -3.68 -32.13
N GLN A 207 -43.53 -2.58 -32.02
CA GLN A 207 -44.82 -2.58 -31.36
C GLN A 207 -45.70 -3.65 -32.02
N PRO A 208 -46.34 -4.55 -31.25
CA PRO A 208 -47.32 -5.46 -31.81
C PRO A 208 -48.49 -4.64 -32.37
N GLN A 209 -48.75 -4.77 -33.67
CA GLN A 209 -49.93 -4.18 -34.30
C GLN A 209 -51.22 -4.70 -33.63
N PRO A 210 -52.21 -3.84 -33.35
CA PRO A 210 -53.50 -4.29 -32.88
C PRO A 210 -54.21 -5.10 -33.98
N ARG A 211 -54.59 -6.34 -33.65
CA ARG A 211 -55.42 -7.19 -34.51
C ARG A 211 -56.75 -6.48 -34.79
N GLY A 212 -57.03 -6.26 -36.07
CA GLY A 212 -58.26 -5.65 -36.55
C GLY A 212 -59.51 -6.40 -36.06
N GLU A 213 -60.49 -5.60 -35.64
CA GLU A 213 -61.83 -6.02 -35.26
C GLU A 213 -62.59 -6.60 -36.46
N THR A 214 -63.08 -7.83 -36.30
CA THR A 214 -64.02 -8.46 -37.22
C THR A 214 -65.40 -7.80 -37.07
N ARG A 215 -65.71 -6.80 -37.92
CA ARG A 215 -67.09 -6.32 -38.10
C ARG A 215 -67.90 -7.32 -38.91
N GLN A 216 -68.68 -8.17 -38.25
CA GLN A 216 -69.76 -8.93 -38.87
C GLN A 216 -71.01 -8.04 -38.94
N ASN A 217 -71.24 -7.43 -40.10
CA ASN A 217 -72.49 -6.74 -40.41
C ASN A 217 -73.61 -7.78 -40.62
N GLY A 218 -74.62 -7.74 -39.77
CA GLY A 218 -75.90 -8.36 -40.02
C GLY A 218 -76.60 -7.69 -41.20
N ARG A 219 -77.18 -8.48 -42.10
CA ARG A 219 -78.18 -7.99 -43.05
C ARG A 219 -79.44 -8.84 -42.96
N ILE A 220 -80.49 -8.12 -42.56
CA ILE A 220 -81.84 -8.53 -42.27
C ILE A 220 -82.54 -9.02 -43.56
N SER A 221 -83.19 -10.17 -43.45
CA SER A 221 -84.22 -10.65 -44.38
C SER A 221 -85.56 -10.05 -43.97
N MET A 222 -86.28 -9.44 -44.93
CA MET A 222 -87.76 -9.41 -44.98
C MET A 222 -88.27 -8.91 -46.35
N ARG A 223 -88.80 -9.86 -47.14
CA ARG A 223 -90.19 -9.92 -47.64
C ARG A 223 -90.77 -8.74 -48.46
N LYS A 224 -91.14 -8.98 -49.74
CA LYS A 224 -92.54 -8.93 -50.24
C LYS A 224 -92.71 -9.15 -51.77
N LYS A 225 -93.77 -9.91 -52.08
CA LYS A 225 -94.69 -9.88 -53.26
C LYS A 225 -94.08 -10.31 -54.61
N ARG A 226 -94.71 -11.15 -55.43
CA ARG A 226 -96.12 -11.55 -55.60
C ARG A 226 -96.23 -13.05 -55.81
#